data_AF-A0A970GWN7-F1
#
_entry.id   AF-A0A970GWN7-F1
#
_cell.length_a   1.000
_cell.length_b   1.000
_cell.length_c   1.000
_cell.angle_alpha   90.00
_cell.angle_beta   90.00
_cell.angle_gamma   90.00
#
_symmetry.space_group_name_H-M   'P 1'
#
loop_
_entity.id
_entity.type
_entity.pdbx_description
1 polymer ?
#
loop_
_entity_poly.entity_id
_entity_poly.type
_entity_poly.pdbx_seq_one_letter_code
_entity_poly.pdbx_strand_id
1 'polypeptide(L)'
;MASDSPVPDSAEPRNPDVSALRKRALEALTLAIELFNRPHNCARRESVLILLHHSFEMLLKSIIVERTGTAFDEATGYSYTFDTCLRFGTERLEVLTKDHRKFLSMLDNLRDCAAHYYQDVSESVLYVFAQGSVSLFNEVLRKTTGNGLSHFLPTRVLPISSIPPGQLARVVDDEFNRLGELLHDAAITPERARAILRPLLAFKIAAEDAHRRPTTAELDAAVENLASADNWRMVFPEIARVSFASEGEALTVGFKIVNNAPDALSARVAKPGEAEDTQALIIQKEINIFDKFNMWLYQMAEHLSLSGPRVLAMIREHAVEKDP
;
A
#
# COMPACT_ATOMS: atom_id res chain seq x y z
N MET A 1 -4.83 24.82 45.70
CA MET A 1 -6.24 24.77 45.24
C MET A 1 -6.23 24.90 43.73
N ALA A 2 -6.07 23.78 43.03
CA ALA A 2 -6.29 23.70 41.60
C ALA A 2 -7.56 22.88 41.43
N SER A 3 -8.56 23.52 40.82
CA SER A 3 -9.91 23.02 40.62
C SER A 3 -9.90 21.72 39.82
N ASP A 4 -10.41 20.67 40.45
CA ASP A 4 -10.83 19.42 39.83
C ASP A 4 -12.04 19.73 38.96
N SER A 5 -11.80 20.04 37.68
CA SER A 5 -12.86 20.11 36.67
C SER A 5 -13.00 18.72 36.06
N PRO A 6 -14.22 18.13 36.04
CA PRO A 6 -14.41 16.79 35.53
C PRO A 6 -14.06 16.78 34.05
N VAL A 7 -13.12 15.91 33.68
CA VAL A 7 -12.85 15.55 32.28
C VAL A 7 -14.19 15.13 31.66
N PRO A 8 -14.61 15.69 30.52
CA PRO A 8 -15.87 15.32 29.91
C PRO A 8 -15.82 13.83 29.57
N ASP A 9 -16.83 13.11 30.04
CA ASP A 9 -17.09 11.70 29.84
C ASP A 9 -16.91 11.35 28.34
N SER A 10 -15.73 10.87 27.98
CA SER A 10 -15.42 10.44 26.62
C SER A 10 -16.16 9.13 26.41
N ALA A 11 -17.35 9.23 25.82
CA ALA A 11 -18.29 8.14 25.64
C ALA A 11 -17.56 6.82 25.31
N GLU A 12 -17.42 5.97 26.33
CA GLU A 12 -16.98 4.60 26.12
C GLU A 12 -17.92 3.97 25.09
N PRO A 13 -17.41 3.09 24.21
CA PRO A 13 -18.24 2.46 23.21
C PRO A 13 -19.41 1.76 23.90
N ARG A 14 -20.65 2.16 23.58
CA ARG A 14 -21.86 1.55 24.16
C ARG A 14 -21.97 0.05 23.86
N ASN A 15 -21.22 -0.44 22.88
CA ASN A 15 -21.12 -1.85 22.52
C ASN A 15 -19.83 -2.46 23.09
N PRO A 16 -19.91 -3.49 23.97
CA PRO A 16 -18.74 -4.14 24.56
C PRO A 16 -17.78 -4.75 23.52
N ASP A 17 -18.30 -5.18 22.38
CA ASP A 17 -17.49 -5.74 21.29
C ASP A 17 -16.58 -4.68 20.66
N VAL A 18 -17.05 -3.44 20.55
CA VAL A 18 -16.26 -2.31 20.03
C VAL A 18 -15.10 -2.00 20.99
N SER A 19 -15.36 -1.98 22.30
CA SER A 19 -14.33 -1.77 23.33
C SER A 19 -13.27 -2.87 23.29
N ALA A 20 -13.68 -4.13 23.17
CA ALA A 20 -12.76 -5.27 23.08
C ALA A 20 -11.89 -5.22 21.81
N LEU A 21 -12.47 -4.91 20.66
CA LEU A 21 -11.73 -4.76 19.40
C LEU A 21 -10.75 -3.60 19.44
N ARG A 22 -11.15 -2.43 19.96
CA ARG A 22 -10.27 -1.27 20.13
C ARG A 22 -9.10 -1.57 21.06
N LYS A 23 -9.37 -2.23 22.18
CA LYS A 23 -8.33 -2.66 23.11
C LYS A 23 -7.31 -3.58 22.43
N ARG A 24 -7.77 -4.60 21.70
CA ARG A 24 -6.89 -5.48 20.92
C ARG A 24 -6.06 -4.73 19.87
N ALA A 25 -6.67 -3.76 19.19
CA ALA A 25 -5.98 -2.91 18.22
C ALA A 25 -4.82 -2.15 18.87
N LEU A 26 -5.08 -1.51 20.02
CA LEU A 26 -4.08 -0.75 20.77
C LEU A 26 -2.99 -1.64 21.36
N GLU A 27 -3.34 -2.79 21.92
CA GLU A 27 -2.39 -3.78 22.45
C GLU A 27 -1.47 -4.32 21.35
N ALA A 28 -2.02 -4.66 20.18
CA ALA A 28 -1.25 -5.12 19.04
C ALA A 28 -0.29 -4.04 18.50
N LEU A 29 -0.74 -2.79 18.40
CA LEU A 29 0.11 -1.66 18.00
C LEU A 29 1.24 -1.43 19.01
N THR A 30 0.91 -1.47 20.30
CA THR A 30 1.88 -1.28 21.39
C THR A 30 2.96 -2.36 21.33
N LEU A 31 2.55 -3.62 21.18
CA LEU A 31 3.48 -4.72 21.05
C LEU A 31 4.32 -4.59 19.77
N ALA A 32 3.74 -4.18 18.64
CA ALA A 32 4.51 -3.91 17.43
C ALA A 32 5.61 -2.85 17.66
N ILE A 33 5.31 -1.78 18.40
CA ILE A 33 6.27 -0.74 18.78
C ILE A 33 7.36 -1.31 19.69
N GLU A 34 7.02 -2.08 20.72
CA GLU A 34 8.00 -2.75 21.58
C GLU A 34 8.92 -3.68 20.79
N LEU A 35 8.31 -4.47 19.89
CA LEU A 35 9.02 -5.42 19.05
C LEU A 35 9.88 -4.73 17.99
N PHE A 36 9.52 -3.56 17.50
CA PHE A 36 10.38 -2.79 16.62
C PHE A 36 11.66 -2.33 17.34
N ASN A 37 11.48 -1.94 18.60
CA ASN A 37 12.46 -1.26 19.45
C ASN A 37 13.40 -2.19 20.24
N ARG A 38 13.15 -3.49 20.26
CA ARG A 38 14.00 -4.47 20.97
C ARG A 38 15.37 -4.65 20.30
N PRO A 39 16.43 -4.87 21.09
CA PRO A 39 17.81 -4.98 20.59
C PRO A 39 18.13 -6.32 19.90
N HIS A 40 17.26 -7.33 20.01
CA HIS A 40 17.47 -8.65 19.42
C HIS A 40 16.60 -8.86 18.18
N ASN A 41 17.14 -9.55 17.18
CA ASN A 41 16.49 -9.72 15.88
C ASN A 41 15.62 -10.99 15.77
N CYS A 42 15.52 -11.80 16.82
CA CYS A 42 14.73 -13.04 16.80
C CYS A 42 13.26 -12.76 16.43
N ALA A 43 12.84 -13.27 15.25
CA ALA A 43 11.53 -13.07 14.64
C ALA A 43 11.06 -11.60 14.61
N ARG A 44 11.99 -10.65 14.59
CA ARG A 44 11.66 -9.25 14.88
C ARG A 44 10.83 -8.62 13.78
N ARG A 45 11.31 -8.72 12.55
CA ARG A 45 10.78 -8.02 11.38
C ARG A 45 9.39 -8.56 11.03
N GLU A 46 9.24 -9.87 11.05
CA GLU A 46 8.01 -10.58 10.75
C GLU A 46 6.94 -10.26 11.80
N SER A 47 7.29 -10.33 13.10
CA SER A 47 6.33 -10.05 14.18
C SER A 47 5.81 -8.61 14.12
N VAL A 48 6.69 -7.64 13.81
CA VAL A 48 6.29 -6.24 13.67
C VAL A 48 5.25 -6.09 12.57
N LEU A 49 5.52 -6.62 11.37
CA LEU A 49 4.59 -6.53 10.24
C LEU A 49 3.23 -7.20 10.53
N ILE A 50 3.26 -8.38 11.16
CA ILE A 50 2.06 -9.12 11.56
C ILE A 50 1.21 -8.31 12.54
N LEU A 51 1.85 -7.75 13.58
CA LEU A 51 1.14 -7.00 14.62
C LEU A 51 0.64 -5.64 14.12
N LEU A 52 1.41 -4.95 13.28
CA LEU A 52 0.96 -3.70 12.64
C LEU A 52 -0.29 -3.95 11.80
N HIS A 53 -0.27 -4.96 10.92
CA HIS A 53 -1.45 -5.36 10.16
C HIS A 53 -2.64 -5.70 11.09
N HIS A 54 -2.42 -6.56 12.08
CA HIS A 54 -3.46 -6.97 13.01
C HIS A 54 -4.08 -5.78 13.77
N SER A 55 -3.26 -4.80 14.16
CA SER A 55 -3.73 -3.59 14.83
C SER A 55 -4.73 -2.81 13.97
N PHE A 56 -4.47 -2.65 12.67
CA PHE A 56 -5.40 -1.99 11.75
C PHE A 56 -6.65 -2.80 11.50
N GLU A 57 -6.54 -4.12 11.36
CA GLU A 57 -7.70 -4.99 11.17
C GLU A 57 -8.68 -4.87 12.35
N MET A 58 -8.17 -4.91 13.57
CA MET A 58 -8.99 -4.77 14.78
C MET A 58 -9.57 -3.36 14.91
N LEU A 59 -8.78 -2.31 14.58
CA LEU A 59 -9.27 -0.93 14.59
C LEU A 59 -10.42 -0.74 13.59
N LEU A 60 -10.24 -1.16 12.34
CA LEU A 60 -11.26 -1.02 11.30
C LEU A 60 -12.50 -1.84 11.61
N LYS A 61 -12.36 -3.08 12.11
CA LYS A 61 -13.50 -3.88 12.58
C LYS A 61 -14.25 -3.17 13.71
N SER A 62 -13.55 -2.55 14.65
CA SER A 62 -14.22 -1.80 15.73
C SER A 62 -15.05 -0.63 15.20
N ILE A 63 -14.53 0.10 14.21
CA ILE A 63 -15.21 1.24 13.58
C ILE A 63 -16.41 0.75 12.76
N ILE A 64 -16.27 -0.37 12.05
CA ILE A 64 -17.35 -0.99 11.30
C ILE A 64 -18.47 -1.41 12.27
N VAL A 65 -18.17 -2.20 13.30
CA VAL A 65 -19.18 -2.64 14.29
C VAL A 65 -19.87 -1.44 14.94
N GLU A 66 -19.13 -0.39 15.28
CA GLU A 66 -19.72 0.82 15.87
C GLU A 66 -20.72 1.53 14.93
N ARG A 67 -20.46 1.53 13.62
CA ARG A 67 -21.30 2.25 12.64
C ARG A 67 -22.37 1.39 11.96
N THR A 68 -22.14 0.09 11.81
CA THR A 68 -23.03 -0.83 11.08
C THR A 68 -23.63 -1.93 11.95
N GLY A 69 -23.15 -2.10 13.18
CA GLY A 69 -23.64 -3.10 14.14
C GLY A 69 -22.98 -4.48 14.02
N THR A 70 -22.32 -4.81 12.90
CA THR A 70 -21.64 -6.10 12.71
C THR A 70 -20.44 -5.98 11.79
N ALA A 71 -19.43 -6.82 12.03
CA ALA A 71 -18.28 -7.04 11.14
C ALA A 71 -18.18 -8.51 10.71
N PHE A 72 -19.33 -9.19 10.62
CA PHE A 72 -19.44 -10.56 10.14
C PHE A 72 -20.18 -10.60 8.80
N ASP A 73 -19.73 -11.49 7.94
CA ASP A 73 -20.43 -11.84 6.71
C ASP A 73 -21.54 -12.85 7.05
N GLU A 74 -22.79 -12.47 6.78
CA GLU A 74 -23.96 -13.28 7.11
C GLU A 74 -24.00 -14.60 6.33
N ALA A 75 -23.43 -14.64 5.12
CA ALA A 75 -23.47 -15.81 4.25
C ALA A 75 -22.43 -16.86 4.68
N THR A 76 -21.26 -16.43 5.10
CA THR A 76 -20.15 -17.33 5.48
C THR A 76 -20.01 -17.54 6.98
N GLY A 77 -20.56 -16.64 7.80
CA GLY A 77 -20.40 -16.65 9.25
C GLY A 77 -19.02 -16.20 9.74
N TYR A 78 -18.10 -15.84 8.83
CA TYR A 78 -16.76 -15.37 9.19
C TYR A 78 -16.73 -13.86 9.40
N SER A 79 -15.80 -13.40 10.24
CA SER A 79 -15.52 -11.97 10.36
C SER A 79 -14.93 -11.43 9.06
N TYR A 80 -15.21 -10.17 8.73
CA TYR A 80 -14.69 -9.52 7.53
C TYR A 80 -13.17 -9.65 7.41
N THR A 81 -12.70 -9.91 6.20
CA THR A 81 -11.26 -9.93 5.88
C THR A 81 -10.67 -8.52 5.94
N PHE A 82 -9.35 -8.40 5.99
CA PHE A 82 -8.69 -7.09 6.01
C PHE A 82 -9.01 -6.26 4.75
N ASP A 83 -8.95 -6.86 3.55
CA ASP A 83 -9.38 -6.19 2.31
C ASP A 83 -10.83 -5.68 2.37
N THR A 84 -11.74 -6.48 2.93
CA THR A 84 -13.13 -6.05 3.14
C THR A 84 -13.19 -4.84 4.07
N CYS A 85 -12.41 -4.85 5.16
CA CYS A 85 -12.33 -3.71 6.07
C CYS A 85 -11.76 -2.45 5.40
N LEU A 86 -10.74 -2.58 4.54
CA LEU A 86 -10.18 -1.46 3.77
C LEU A 86 -11.20 -0.87 2.79
N ARG A 87 -11.93 -1.72 2.07
CA ARG A 87 -13.01 -1.31 1.15
C ARG A 87 -14.10 -0.55 1.91
N PHE A 88 -14.60 -1.11 3.00
CA PHE A 88 -15.59 -0.43 3.86
C PHE A 88 -15.08 0.90 4.40
N GLY A 89 -13.85 0.93 4.91
CA GLY A 89 -13.23 2.13 5.47
C GLY A 89 -13.05 3.26 4.47
N THR A 90 -12.84 2.93 3.19
CA THR A 90 -12.61 3.91 2.12
C THR A 90 -13.93 4.34 1.46
N GLU A 91 -14.79 3.39 1.09
CA GLU A 91 -15.94 3.65 0.22
C GLU A 91 -17.24 3.95 0.99
N ARG A 92 -17.40 3.42 2.20
CA ARG A 92 -18.65 3.55 2.96
C ARG A 92 -18.53 4.42 4.21
N LEU A 93 -17.43 4.29 4.93
CA LEU A 93 -17.22 4.99 6.20
C LEU A 93 -16.39 6.27 6.03
N GLU A 94 -15.68 6.41 4.90
CA GLU A 94 -14.81 7.54 4.56
C GLU A 94 -13.79 7.87 5.67
N VAL A 95 -13.36 6.86 6.43
CA VAL A 95 -12.34 7.00 7.47
C VAL A 95 -10.92 6.86 6.90
N LEU A 96 -10.79 6.24 5.71
CA LEU A 96 -9.54 6.09 4.97
C LEU A 96 -9.59 6.88 3.66
N THR A 97 -8.46 7.46 3.27
CA THR A 97 -8.25 8.00 1.91
C THR A 97 -7.78 6.87 0.97
N LYS A 98 -7.75 7.15 -0.34
CA LYS A 98 -7.19 6.21 -1.33
C LYS A 98 -5.73 5.88 -1.04
N ASP A 99 -4.95 6.87 -0.61
CA ASP A 99 -3.53 6.69 -0.28
C ASP A 99 -3.35 5.86 1.00
N HIS A 100 -4.22 6.04 2.00
CA HIS A 100 -4.23 5.18 3.20
C HIS A 100 -4.52 3.72 2.83
N ARG A 101 -5.48 3.50 1.93
CA ARG A 101 -5.79 2.15 1.43
C ARG A 101 -4.57 1.52 0.75
N LYS A 102 -3.88 2.26 -0.14
CA LYS A 102 -2.66 1.78 -0.80
C LYS A 102 -1.58 1.38 0.19
N PHE A 103 -1.28 2.24 1.16
CA PHE A 103 -0.29 1.95 2.21
C PHE A 103 -0.66 0.68 3.00
N LEU A 104 -1.92 0.54 3.40
CA LEU A 104 -2.37 -0.65 4.14
C LEU A 104 -2.38 -1.92 3.28
N SER A 105 -2.63 -1.82 1.97
CA SER A 105 -2.50 -2.94 1.03
C SER A 105 -1.05 -3.38 0.88
N MET A 106 -0.07 -2.46 0.91
CA MET A 106 1.35 -2.81 0.94
C MET A 106 1.71 -3.55 2.23
N LEU A 107 1.21 -3.07 3.37
CA LEU A 107 1.39 -3.71 4.66
C LEU A 107 0.78 -5.12 4.69
N ASP A 108 -0.39 -5.33 4.08
CA ASP A 108 -1.02 -6.65 3.94
C ASP A 108 -0.15 -7.61 3.12
N ASN A 109 0.37 -7.15 1.98
CA ASN A 109 1.31 -7.93 1.18
C ASN A 109 2.57 -8.34 1.98
N LEU A 110 3.17 -7.39 2.71
CA LEU A 110 4.33 -7.67 3.55
C LEU A 110 4.01 -8.64 4.70
N ARG A 111 2.84 -8.49 5.33
CA ARG A 111 2.38 -9.41 6.39
C ARG A 111 2.18 -10.81 5.84
N ASP A 112 1.51 -10.93 4.70
CA ASP A 112 1.20 -12.22 4.08
C ASP A 112 2.49 -12.97 3.71
N CYS A 113 3.46 -12.26 3.13
CA CYS A 113 4.80 -12.80 2.90
C CYS A 113 5.48 -13.23 4.22
N ALA A 114 5.40 -12.44 5.29
CA ALA A 114 5.99 -12.79 6.59
C ALA A 114 5.38 -14.05 7.22
N ALA A 115 4.07 -14.26 7.03
CA ALA A 115 3.35 -15.36 7.64
C ALA A 115 3.43 -16.67 6.83
N HIS A 116 3.51 -16.57 5.49
CA HIS A 116 3.35 -17.71 4.60
C HIS A 116 4.61 -18.08 3.81
N TYR A 117 5.61 -17.21 3.75
CA TYR A 117 6.78 -17.44 2.91
C TYR A 117 8.05 -16.76 3.45
N TYR A 118 9.12 -16.84 2.66
CA TYR A 118 10.41 -16.23 2.98
C TYR A 118 10.53 -14.83 2.36
N GLN A 119 10.81 -13.83 3.19
CA GLN A 119 11.15 -12.45 2.80
C GLN A 119 12.30 -11.91 3.66
N ASP A 120 13.12 -11.02 3.09
CA ASP A 120 14.16 -10.30 3.82
C ASP A 120 13.87 -8.80 3.77
N VAL A 121 13.32 -8.27 4.86
CA VAL A 121 12.95 -6.86 4.98
C VAL A 121 14.11 -6.10 5.60
N SER A 122 14.57 -5.02 4.98
CA SER A 122 15.61 -4.17 5.55
C SER A 122 15.11 -3.37 6.76
N GLU A 123 16.03 -2.88 7.59
CA GLU A 123 15.67 -2.00 8.73
C GLU A 123 14.98 -0.72 8.28
N SER A 124 15.46 -0.15 7.18
CA SER A 124 14.93 1.09 6.61
C SER A 124 13.48 0.90 6.14
N VAL A 125 13.19 -0.18 5.42
CA VAL A 125 11.82 -0.53 5.00
C VAL A 125 10.95 -0.81 6.20
N LEU A 126 11.44 -1.58 7.19
CA LEU A 126 10.67 -1.84 8.41
C LEU A 126 10.31 -0.55 9.15
N TYR A 127 11.26 0.39 9.24
CA TYR A 127 11.05 1.70 9.87
C TYR A 127 9.98 2.52 9.15
N VAL A 128 10.02 2.57 7.81
CA VAL A 128 9.01 3.23 6.98
C VAL A 128 7.60 2.72 7.32
N PHE A 129 7.43 1.40 7.35
CA PHE A 129 6.12 0.79 7.64
C PHE A 129 5.71 0.96 9.10
N ALA A 130 6.63 0.86 10.05
CA ALA A 130 6.33 1.07 11.47
C ALA A 130 5.90 2.51 11.74
N GLN A 131 6.68 3.49 11.29
CA GLN A 131 6.39 4.91 11.48
C GLN A 131 5.12 5.35 10.75
N GLY A 132 4.96 4.92 9.48
CA GLY A 132 3.76 5.18 8.70
C GLY A 132 2.51 4.58 9.36
N SER A 133 2.62 3.36 9.89
CA SER A 133 1.53 2.70 10.60
C SER A 133 1.14 3.43 11.88
N VAL A 134 2.08 3.83 12.72
CA VAL A 134 1.78 4.58 13.95
C VAL A 134 1.12 5.92 13.64
N SER A 135 1.62 6.62 12.61
CA SER A 135 1.07 7.91 12.19
C SER A 135 -0.37 7.77 11.66
N LEU A 136 -0.59 6.84 10.74
CA LEU A 136 -1.90 6.56 10.16
C LEU A 136 -2.89 6.03 11.21
N PHE A 137 -2.47 5.13 12.08
CA PHE A 137 -3.30 4.61 13.16
C PHE A 137 -3.78 5.74 14.07
N ASN A 138 -2.88 6.63 14.46
CA ASN A 138 -3.20 7.80 15.27
C ASN A 138 -4.19 8.74 14.57
N GLU A 139 -4.04 8.96 13.26
CA GLU A 139 -4.97 9.77 12.48
C GLU A 139 -6.37 9.14 12.44
N VAL A 140 -6.46 7.86 12.08
CA VAL A 140 -7.74 7.13 12.01
C VAL A 140 -8.41 7.07 13.40
N LEU A 141 -7.63 6.84 14.46
CA LEU A 141 -8.13 6.82 15.83
C LEU A 141 -8.68 8.19 16.24
N ARG A 142 -7.97 9.30 15.97
CA ARG A 142 -8.46 10.66 16.25
C ARG A 142 -9.74 10.96 15.47
N LYS A 143 -9.76 10.63 14.18
CA LYS A 143 -10.92 10.89 13.31
C LYS A 143 -12.18 10.15 13.78
N THR A 144 -12.02 8.99 14.41
CA THR A 144 -13.16 8.15 14.81
C THR A 144 -13.56 8.29 16.28
N THR A 145 -12.60 8.52 17.18
CA THR A 145 -12.85 8.60 18.63
C THR A 145 -12.70 9.99 19.23
N GLY A 146 -12.13 10.94 18.48
CA GLY A 146 -11.70 12.24 19.02
C GLY A 146 -10.43 12.19 19.86
N ASN A 147 -10.00 10.99 20.29
CA ASN A 147 -8.82 10.78 21.11
C ASN A 147 -7.63 10.33 20.26
N GLY A 148 -6.44 10.86 20.57
CA GLY A 148 -5.20 10.42 19.95
C GLY A 148 -4.49 9.32 20.72
N LEU A 149 -3.43 8.75 20.13
CA LEU A 149 -2.58 7.76 20.81
C LEU A 149 -2.02 8.28 22.14
N SER A 150 -1.80 9.59 22.29
CA SER A 150 -1.33 10.21 23.54
C SER A 150 -2.28 10.05 24.73
N HIS A 151 -3.54 9.70 24.48
CA HIS A 151 -4.51 9.38 25.53
C HIS A 151 -4.35 7.94 26.04
N PHE A 152 -3.90 7.02 25.17
CA PHE A 152 -3.82 5.59 25.46
C PHE A 152 -2.40 5.10 25.75
N LEU A 153 -1.40 5.80 25.24
CA LEU A 153 0.02 5.48 25.38
C LEU A 153 0.72 6.61 26.14
N PRO A 154 1.76 6.28 26.94
CA PRO A 154 2.53 7.29 27.65
C PRO A 154 3.21 8.25 26.65
N THR A 155 3.32 9.52 27.01
CA THR A 155 3.99 10.59 26.25
C THR A 155 5.50 10.43 26.25
N ARG A 156 6.00 9.30 25.73
CA ARG A 156 7.43 9.03 25.56
C ARG A 156 7.78 9.14 24.08
N VAL A 157 8.87 9.83 23.77
CA VAL A 157 9.50 9.76 22.46
C VAL A 157 10.31 8.46 22.45
N LEU A 158 10.02 7.55 21.53
CA LEU A 158 10.82 6.34 21.29
C LEU A 158 11.52 6.45 19.93
N PRO A 159 12.67 7.16 19.82
CA PRO A 159 13.49 7.11 18.63
C PRO A 159 14.51 5.97 18.79
N ILE A 160 14.36 4.90 18.01
CA ILE A 160 15.35 3.79 17.96
C ILE A 160 15.77 3.57 16.52
N SER A 161 16.24 4.64 15.90
CA SER A 161 17.01 4.56 14.67
C SER A 161 18.16 5.55 14.78
N SER A 162 19.38 5.08 14.53
CA SER A 162 20.54 5.95 14.30
C SER A 162 20.46 6.69 12.97
N ILE A 163 19.51 6.31 12.10
CA ILE A 163 19.29 6.89 10.79
C ILE A 163 18.29 8.06 10.92
N PRO A 164 18.69 9.29 10.56
CA PRO A 164 17.81 10.44 10.63
C PRO A 164 16.55 10.27 9.76
N PRO A 165 15.35 10.63 10.26
CA PRO A 165 14.10 10.41 9.55
C PRO A 165 13.97 11.09 8.18
N GLY A 166 14.70 12.19 7.93
CA GLY A 166 14.69 12.90 6.66
C GLY A 166 15.25 12.10 5.47
N GLN A 167 15.84 10.93 5.72
CA GLN A 167 16.35 10.04 4.69
C GLN A 167 15.30 9.05 4.15
N LEU A 168 14.06 9.07 4.62
CA LEU A 168 12.97 8.19 4.15
C LEU A 168 12.77 8.24 2.62
N ALA A 169 12.90 9.41 2.01
CA ALA A 169 12.84 9.56 0.55
C ALA A 169 14.01 8.88 -0.19
N ARG A 170 15.15 8.68 0.49
CA ARG A 170 16.33 7.98 -0.03
C ARG A 170 16.33 6.50 0.29
N VAL A 171 15.48 6.01 1.20
CA VAL A 171 15.43 4.59 1.56
C VAL A 171 15.19 3.73 0.34
N VAL A 172 14.26 4.12 -0.54
CA VAL A 172 14.00 3.35 -1.76
C VAL A 172 15.23 3.32 -2.67
N ASP A 173 15.87 4.46 -2.88
CA ASP A 173 17.10 4.55 -3.66
C ASP A 173 18.21 3.66 -3.08
N ASP A 174 18.43 3.75 -1.77
CA ASP A 174 19.49 3.02 -1.06
C ASP A 174 19.23 1.51 -1.10
N GLU A 175 17.98 1.06 -0.97
CA GLU A 175 17.66 -0.37 -1.06
C GLU A 175 17.84 -0.92 -2.48
N PHE A 176 17.46 -0.18 -3.53
CA PHE A 176 17.69 -0.62 -4.90
C PHE A 176 19.18 -0.59 -5.27
N ASN A 177 19.94 0.40 -4.81
CA ASN A 177 21.39 0.44 -5.00
C ASN A 177 22.06 -0.74 -4.29
N ARG A 178 21.69 -1.00 -3.04
CA ARG A 178 22.17 -2.16 -2.27
C ARG A 178 21.80 -3.47 -2.96
N LEU A 179 20.60 -3.59 -3.51
CA LEU A 179 20.20 -4.76 -4.27
C LEU A 179 21.06 -4.92 -5.53
N GLY A 180 21.32 -3.83 -6.26
CA GLY A 180 22.22 -3.82 -7.41
C GLY A 180 23.60 -4.36 -7.04
N GLU A 181 24.22 -3.84 -5.97
CA GLU A 181 25.51 -4.33 -5.47
C GLU A 181 25.46 -5.83 -5.10
N LEU A 182 24.40 -6.26 -4.41
CA LEU A 182 24.22 -7.64 -4.00
C LEU A 182 23.98 -8.61 -5.17
N LEU A 183 23.36 -8.15 -6.25
CA LEU A 183 23.16 -8.95 -7.47
C LEU A 183 24.46 -9.18 -8.24
N HIS A 184 25.46 -8.32 -8.07
CA HIS A 184 26.80 -8.50 -8.66
C HIS A 184 27.68 -9.45 -7.82
N ASP A 185 27.30 -9.78 -6.59
CA ASP A 185 28.02 -10.75 -5.74
C ASP A 185 27.74 -12.18 -6.22
N ALA A 186 28.79 -12.92 -6.57
CA ALA A 186 28.70 -14.31 -7.02
C ALA A 186 28.11 -15.27 -5.96
N ALA A 187 28.04 -14.86 -4.69
CA ALA A 187 27.49 -15.66 -3.59
C ALA A 187 25.95 -15.54 -3.42
N ILE A 188 25.28 -14.65 -4.16
CA ILE A 188 23.82 -14.47 -4.01
C ILE A 188 23.05 -15.60 -4.70
N THR A 189 22.13 -16.23 -3.96
CA THR A 189 21.19 -17.18 -4.56
C THR A 189 19.98 -16.44 -5.17
N PRO A 190 19.40 -16.95 -6.27
CA PRO A 190 18.18 -16.37 -6.86
C PRO A 190 17.04 -16.22 -5.84
N GLU A 191 16.91 -17.18 -4.92
CA GLU A 191 15.89 -17.18 -3.87
C GLU A 191 16.07 -16.03 -2.88
N ARG A 192 17.33 -15.70 -2.57
CA ARG A 192 17.68 -14.57 -1.69
C ARG A 192 17.44 -13.23 -2.38
N ALA A 193 17.82 -13.11 -3.66
CA ALA A 193 17.51 -11.94 -4.47
C ALA A 193 16.00 -11.67 -4.52
N ARG A 194 15.19 -12.72 -4.78
CA ARG A 194 13.73 -12.63 -4.74
C ARG A 194 13.22 -12.21 -3.36
N ALA A 195 13.82 -12.70 -2.28
CA ALA A 195 13.40 -12.38 -0.92
C ALA A 195 13.61 -10.90 -0.56
N ILE A 196 14.69 -10.30 -1.04
CA ILE A 196 15.00 -8.86 -0.86
C ILE A 196 14.11 -8.00 -1.76
N LEU A 197 13.83 -8.47 -2.98
CA LEU A 197 13.03 -7.72 -3.95
C LEU A 197 11.53 -7.72 -3.63
N ARG A 198 11.01 -8.77 -2.97
CA ARG A 198 9.59 -8.89 -2.59
C ARG A 198 9.05 -7.66 -1.85
N PRO A 199 9.70 -7.18 -0.76
CA PRO A 199 9.27 -5.96 -0.09
C PRO A 199 9.26 -4.72 -0.99
N LEU A 200 10.23 -4.59 -1.90
CA LEU A 200 10.32 -3.46 -2.82
C LEU A 200 9.23 -3.51 -3.89
N LEU A 201 8.90 -4.71 -4.38
CA LEU A 201 7.87 -4.89 -5.40
C LEU A 201 6.45 -4.63 -4.85
N ALA A 202 6.25 -4.70 -3.54
CA ALA A 202 5.00 -4.24 -2.91
C ALA A 202 4.73 -2.75 -3.17
N PHE A 203 5.77 -1.90 -3.28
CA PHE A 203 5.62 -0.49 -3.65
C PHE A 203 5.12 -0.33 -5.10
N LYS A 204 5.63 -1.15 -6.03
CA LYS A 204 5.20 -1.13 -7.44
C LYS A 204 3.72 -1.46 -7.56
N ILE A 205 3.30 -2.56 -6.94
CA ILE A 205 1.92 -3.05 -7.03
C ILE A 205 0.93 -2.03 -6.46
N ALA A 206 1.31 -1.37 -5.36
CA ALA A 206 0.48 -0.32 -4.79
C ALA A 206 0.43 0.95 -5.66
N ALA A 207 1.51 1.28 -6.36
CA ALA A 207 1.51 2.35 -7.36
C ALA A 207 0.59 2.04 -8.55
N GLU A 208 0.44 0.76 -8.90
CA GLU A 208 -0.47 0.27 -9.95
C GLU A 208 -1.94 0.15 -9.53
N ASP A 209 -2.29 0.55 -8.30
CA ASP A 209 -3.65 0.39 -7.72
C ASP A 209 -4.12 -1.09 -7.65
N ALA A 210 -3.20 -2.05 -7.79
CA ALA A 210 -3.50 -3.46 -7.76
C ALA A 210 -3.47 -4.01 -6.32
N HIS A 211 -4.46 -4.85 -5.98
CA HIS A 211 -4.55 -5.50 -4.67
C HIS A 211 -4.19 -6.98 -4.80
N ARG A 212 -2.95 -7.24 -5.18
CA ARG A 212 -2.44 -8.60 -5.37
C ARG A 212 -1.01 -8.73 -4.87
N ARG A 213 -0.52 -9.96 -4.81
CA ARG A 213 0.86 -10.26 -4.47
C ARG A 213 1.74 -10.24 -5.72
N PRO A 214 3.04 -9.95 -5.56
CA PRO A 214 3.98 -10.13 -6.65
C PRO A 214 4.13 -11.63 -6.96
N THR A 215 4.03 -11.97 -8.24
CA THR A 215 4.21 -13.35 -8.72
C THR A 215 5.70 -13.71 -8.83
N THR A 216 6.01 -15.00 -8.86
CA THR A 216 7.40 -15.46 -9.05
C THR A 216 7.96 -15.03 -10.41
N ALA A 217 7.14 -15.07 -11.47
CA ALA A 217 7.54 -14.62 -12.80
C ALA A 217 7.89 -13.12 -12.84
N GLU A 218 7.13 -12.28 -12.13
CA GLU A 218 7.43 -10.85 -12.02
C GLU A 218 8.71 -10.60 -11.22
N LEU A 219 8.96 -11.38 -10.17
CA LEU A 219 10.20 -11.29 -9.41
C LEU A 219 11.40 -11.70 -10.26
N ASP A 220 11.27 -12.74 -11.09
CA ASP A 220 12.34 -13.23 -11.96
C ASP A 220 12.69 -12.20 -13.05
N ALA A 221 11.68 -11.70 -13.77
CA ALA A 221 11.87 -10.63 -14.76
C ALA A 221 12.49 -9.38 -14.13
N ALA A 222 12.08 -9.04 -12.91
CA ALA A 222 12.62 -7.92 -12.18
C ALA A 222 14.10 -8.09 -11.80
N VAL A 223 14.51 -9.29 -11.40
CA VAL A 223 15.93 -9.61 -11.12
C VAL A 223 16.77 -9.51 -12.40
N GLU A 224 16.30 -10.06 -13.52
CA GLU A 224 17.00 -9.98 -14.80
C GLU A 224 17.16 -8.54 -15.30
N ASN A 225 16.10 -7.74 -15.19
CA ASN A 225 16.13 -6.33 -15.59
C ASN A 225 17.04 -5.50 -14.67
N LEU A 226 17.08 -5.77 -13.36
CA LEU A 226 17.99 -5.09 -12.43
C LEU A 226 19.46 -5.47 -12.66
N ALA A 227 19.72 -6.72 -13.09
CA ALA A 227 21.09 -7.17 -13.39
C ALA A 227 21.63 -6.56 -14.70
N SER A 228 20.75 -6.14 -15.62
CA SER A 228 21.12 -5.59 -16.93
C SER A 228 21.02 -4.07 -17.03
N ALA A 229 20.36 -3.40 -16.08
CA ALA A 229 20.15 -1.96 -16.09
C ALA A 229 21.08 -1.21 -15.12
N ASP A 230 21.75 -0.18 -15.62
CA ASP A 230 22.58 0.73 -14.80
C ASP A 230 21.76 1.60 -13.84
N ASN A 231 20.45 1.75 -14.08
CA ASN A 231 19.58 2.59 -13.25
C ASN A 231 18.22 1.93 -13.00
N TRP A 232 17.97 1.56 -11.73
CA TRP A 232 16.73 0.91 -11.30
C TRP A 232 15.48 1.73 -11.59
N ARG A 233 15.58 3.07 -11.66
CA ARG A 233 14.43 3.95 -11.96
C ARG A 233 13.87 3.74 -13.36
N MET A 234 14.67 3.22 -14.28
CA MET A 234 14.18 2.83 -15.61
C MET A 234 13.41 1.52 -15.57
N VAL A 235 13.76 0.63 -14.64
CA VAL A 235 13.11 -0.67 -14.44
C VAL A 235 11.81 -0.52 -13.64
N PHE A 236 11.76 0.43 -12.70
CA PHE A 236 10.60 0.70 -11.84
C PHE A 236 10.19 2.18 -11.85
N PRO A 237 9.72 2.70 -13.00
CA PRO A 237 9.31 4.09 -13.11
C PRO A 237 8.10 4.43 -12.20
N GLU A 238 7.28 3.45 -11.85
CA GLU A 238 6.11 3.63 -10.98
C GLU A 238 6.54 3.91 -9.54
N ILE A 239 7.57 3.22 -9.05
CA ILE A 239 8.10 3.41 -7.70
C ILE A 239 8.80 4.77 -7.59
N ALA A 240 9.53 5.18 -8.63
CA ALA A 240 10.21 6.48 -8.66
C ALA A 240 9.24 7.68 -8.55
N ARG A 241 7.95 7.48 -8.86
CA ARG A 241 6.90 8.51 -8.72
C ARG A 241 6.31 8.57 -7.31
N VAL A 242 6.54 7.56 -6.48
CA VAL A 242 6.09 7.55 -5.09
C VAL A 242 7.01 8.47 -4.30
N SER A 243 6.57 9.71 -4.08
CA SER A 243 7.24 10.64 -3.17
C SER A 243 6.71 10.47 -1.75
N PHE A 244 7.60 10.46 -0.76
CA PHE A 244 7.21 10.52 0.64
C PHE A 244 7.05 11.98 1.02
N ALA A 245 5.82 12.44 1.28
CA ALA A 245 5.58 13.80 1.72
C ALA A 245 5.74 13.85 3.25
N SER A 246 6.76 14.56 3.72
CA SER A 246 6.86 14.94 5.13
C SER A 246 6.20 16.31 5.29
N GLU A 247 4.95 16.35 5.74
CA GLU A 247 4.30 17.60 6.12
C GLU A 247 4.55 17.87 7.62
N GLY A 248 5.36 18.90 7.92
CA GLY A 248 5.55 19.47 9.27
C GLY A 248 6.82 19.07 10.03
N GLU A 249 7.06 19.74 11.17
CA GLU A 249 8.11 19.43 12.18
C GLU A 249 7.86 18.13 12.95
N ALA A 250 6.63 17.62 12.91
CA ALA A 250 6.29 16.29 13.39
C ALA A 250 6.51 15.29 12.26
N LEU A 251 7.07 14.13 12.59
CA LEU A 251 7.36 13.05 11.65
C LEU A 251 6.09 12.32 11.18
N THR A 252 5.18 13.07 10.58
CA THR A 252 4.04 12.56 9.83
C THR A 252 4.56 12.13 8.47
N VAL A 253 4.89 10.84 8.34
CA VAL A 253 5.17 10.25 7.04
C VAL A 253 3.83 10.11 6.33
N GLY A 254 3.42 11.18 5.65
CA GLY A 254 2.29 11.16 4.74
C GLY A 254 2.72 10.44 3.48
N PHE A 255 2.23 9.21 3.28
CA PHE A 255 2.31 8.58 1.98
C PHE A 255 1.40 9.35 1.03
N LYS A 256 1.99 10.25 0.24
CA LYS A 256 1.29 10.96 -0.81
C LYS A 256 1.93 10.56 -2.12
N ILE A 257 1.29 9.66 -2.86
CA ILE A 257 1.78 9.30 -4.19
C ILE A 257 1.49 10.49 -5.11
N VAL A 258 2.47 11.39 -5.26
CA VAL A 258 2.34 12.55 -6.12
C VAL A 258 2.61 12.11 -7.56
N ASN A 259 1.55 12.06 -8.38
CA ASN A 259 1.68 11.76 -9.81
C ASN A 259 2.48 12.82 -10.61
N ASN A 260 2.81 13.96 -10.01
CA ASN A 260 3.58 15.07 -10.58
C ASN A 260 4.48 15.70 -9.51
N ALA A 261 5.62 15.09 -9.20
CA ALA A 261 6.68 15.78 -8.46
C ALA A 261 7.54 16.61 -9.44
N PRO A 262 7.96 17.84 -9.08
CA PRO A 262 8.76 18.71 -9.97
C PRO A 262 10.16 18.15 -10.28
N ASP A 263 10.69 17.24 -9.45
CA ASP A 263 11.96 16.53 -9.66
C ASP A 263 11.77 15.09 -10.20
N ALA A 264 10.54 14.65 -10.46
CA ALA A 264 10.29 13.37 -11.12
C ALA A 264 10.33 13.58 -12.64
N LEU A 265 11.12 12.76 -13.34
CA LEU A 265 11.13 12.68 -14.80
C LEU A 265 9.70 12.63 -15.32
N SER A 266 9.30 13.66 -16.07
CA SER A 266 7.96 13.88 -16.63
C SER A 266 7.60 12.78 -17.63
N ALA A 267 7.23 11.60 -17.15
CA ALA A 267 6.87 10.49 -18.01
C ALA A 267 5.35 10.53 -18.26
N ARG A 268 4.99 11.04 -19.44
CA ARG A 268 3.62 11.03 -19.99
C ARG A 268 3.41 9.76 -20.81
N VAL A 269 2.19 9.21 -20.77
CA VAL A 269 1.80 8.12 -21.68
C VAL A 269 1.75 8.70 -23.10
N ALA A 270 2.50 8.12 -24.04
CA ALA A 270 2.51 8.58 -25.44
C ALA A 270 1.10 8.51 -26.04
N LYS A 271 0.69 9.57 -26.74
CA LYS A 271 -0.53 9.55 -27.54
C LYS A 271 -0.25 8.79 -28.85
N PRO A 272 -1.23 8.09 -29.42
CA PRO A 272 -1.04 7.42 -30.70
C PRO A 272 -0.62 8.43 -31.77
N GLY A 273 0.56 8.22 -32.39
CA GLY A 273 1.07 9.05 -33.48
C GLY A 273 2.03 10.19 -33.10
N GLU A 274 2.47 10.31 -31.84
CA GLU A 274 3.51 11.28 -31.48
C GLU A 274 4.91 10.75 -31.85
N ALA A 275 5.68 11.55 -32.60
CA ALA A 275 7.07 11.26 -32.95
C ALA A 275 7.99 11.27 -31.71
N GLU A 276 9.04 10.45 -31.75
CA GLU A 276 10.04 10.16 -30.70
C GLU A 276 10.83 11.37 -30.18
N ASP A 277 10.53 12.59 -30.63
CA ASP A 277 11.36 13.78 -30.45
C ASP A 277 11.02 14.64 -29.21
N THR A 278 10.34 14.07 -28.21
CA THR A 278 10.21 14.74 -26.90
C THR A 278 11.04 14.02 -25.86
N GLN A 279 11.90 14.77 -25.14
CA GLN A 279 12.77 14.35 -24.03
C GLN A 279 12.02 13.79 -22.79
N ALA A 280 10.89 13.12 -22.99
CA ALA A 280 10.11 12.45 -21.97
C ALA A 280 10.31 10.94 -22.15
N LEU A 281 10.58 10.24 -21.04
CA LEU A 281 10.69 8.78 -21.02
C LEU A 281 9.36 8.17 -21.49
N ILE A 282 9.35 7.58 -22.70
CA ILE A 282 8.18 6.92 -23.27
C ILE A 282 8.04 5.56 -22.60
N ILE A 283 7.04 5.43 -21.72
CA ILE A 283 6.67 4.11 -21.19
C ILE A 283 5.86 3.41 -22.27
N GLN A 284 6.49 2.48 -23.00
CA GLN A 284 5.75 1.47 -23.77
C GLN A 284 5.08 0.52 -22.78
N LYS A 285 3.90 0.90 -22.30
CA LYS A 285 2.97 -0.06 -21.72
C LYS A 285 2.29 -0.74 -22.90
N GLU A 286 2.47 -2.06 -23.06
CA GLU A 286 1.55 -2.86 -23.87
C GLU A 286 0.19 -2.83 -23.18
N ILE A 287 -0.58 -1.79 -23.51
CA ILE A 287 -1.96 -1.67 -23.07
C ILE A 287 -2.73 -2.54 -24.05
N ASN A 288 -3.46 -3.53 -23.54
CA ASN A 288 -4.46 -4.22 -24.35
C ASN A 288 -5.36 -3.15 -24.97
N ILE A 289 -5.27 -3.00 -26.29
CA ILE A 289 -5.95 -1.94 -27.05
C ILE A 289 -7.47 -1.96 -26.82
N PHE A 290 -8.04 -3.12 -26.52
CA PHE A 290 -9.44 -3.28 -26.17
C PHE A 290 -9.82 -2.70 -24.81
N ASP A 291 -8.90 -2.63 -23.85
CA ASP A 291 -9.13 -1.97 -22.56
C ASP A 291 -9.07 -0.44 -22.67
N LYS A 292 -8.30 0.07 -23.63
CA LYS A 292 -8.09 1.52 -23.83
C LYS A 292 -9.08 2.14 -24.83
N PHE A 293 -9.42 1.40 -25.87
CA PHE A 293 -10.36 1.79 -26.92
C PHE A 293 -11.57 0.86 -26.91
N ASN A 294 -12.24 0.75 -25.76
CA ASN A 294 -13.48 0.00 -25.67
C ASN A 294 -14.62 0.78 -26.33
N MET A 295 -15.21 0.22 -27.38
CA MET A 295 -16.49 0.70 -27.92
C MET A 295 -17.57 -0.32 -27.58
N TRP A 296 -18.56 0.10 -26.80
CA TRP A 296 -19.66 -0.77 -26.42
C TRP A 296 -20.57 -1.02 -27.63
N LEU A 297 -21.22 -2.20 -27.70
CA LEU A 297 -22.14 -2.55 -28.79
C LEU A 297 -23.19 -1.46 -29.06
N TYR A 298 -23.65 -0.79 -28.00
CA TYR A 298 -24.61 0.31 -28.09
C TYR A 298 -24.03 1.56 -28.77
N GLN A 299 -22.77 1.90 -28.46
CA GLN A 299 -22.07 3.02 -29.08
C GLN A 299 -21.77 2.73 -30.56
N MET A 300 -21.40 1.49 -30.90
CA MET A 300 -21.26 1.06 -32.29
C MET A 300 -22.59 1.17 -33.06
N ALA A 301 -23.70 0.77 -32.45
CA ALA A 301 -25.03 0.89 -33.05
C ALA A 301 -25.42 2.34 -33.32
N GLU A 302 -25.09 3.25 -32.41
CA GLU A 302 -25.32 4.68 -32.56
C GLU A 302 -24.45 5.29 -33.67
N HIS A 303 -23.15 5.00 -33.68
CA HIS A 303 -22.22 5.53 -34.69
C HIS A 303 -22.45 4.98 -36.10
N LEU A 304 -22.83 3.70 -36.22
CA LEU A 304 -23.12 3.07 -37.51
C LEU A 304 -24.59 3.27 -37.94
N SER A 305 -25.43 3.88 -37.10
CA SER A 305 -26.88 4.02 -37.32
C SER A 305 -27.56 2.69 -37.65
N LEU A 306 -27.15 1.62 -36.97
CA LEU A 306 -27.66 0.26 -37.15
C LEU A 306 -28.35 -0.23 -35.87
N SER A 307 -29.31 -1.14 -36.01
CA SER A 307 -29.91 -1.79 -34.84
C SER A 307 -28.90 -2.75 -34.19
N GLY A 308 -28.94 -2.87 -32.85
CA GLY A 308 -28.03 -3.76 -32.09
C GLY A 308 -27.88 -5.18 -32.65
N PRO A 309 -28.96 -5.87 -33.09
CA PRO A 309 -28.86 -7.18 -33.72
C PRO A 309 -28.09 -7.19 -35.06
N ARG A 310 -28.19 -6.11 -35.85
CA ARG A 310 -27.45 -5.98 -37.12
C ARG A 310 -25.96 -5.73 -36.89
N VAL A 311 -25.60 -4.94 -35.87
CA VAL A 311 -24.20 -4.75 -35.47
C VAL A 311 -23.58 -6.05 -34.99
N LEU A 312 -24.31 -6.84 -34.20
CA LEU A 312 -23.83 -8.16 -33.75
C LEU A 312 -23.60 -9.13 -34.93
N ALA A 313 -24.48 -9.10 -35.94
CA ALA A 313 -24.30 -9.88 -37.15
C ALA A 313 -23.04 -9.46 -37.92
N MET A 314 -22.81 -8.14 -38.06
CA MET A 314 -21.62 -7.58 -38.71
C MET A 314 -20.32 -7.96 -37.99
N ILE A 315 -20.28 -7.87 -36.65
CA ILE A 315 -19.10 -8.25 -35.85
C ILE A 315 -18.74 -9.73 -36.07
N ARG A 316 -19.75 -10.61 -36.15
CA ARG A 316 -19.56 -12.05 -36.38
C ARG A 316 -19.15 -12.37 -37.81
N GLU A 317 -19.72 -11.67 -38.79
CA GLU A 317 -19.42 -11.87 -40.22
C GLU A 317 -17.99 -11.44 -40.55
N HIS A 318 -17.55 -10.30 -40.02
CA HIS A 318 -16.20 -9.77 -40.24
C HIS A 318 -15.17 -10.24 -39.20
N ALA A 319 -15.57 -11.09 -38.25
CA ALA A 319 -14.71 -11.62 -37.20
C ALA A 319 -13.88 -10.55 -36.47
N VAL A 320 -14.46 -9.37 -36.24
CA VAL A 320 -13.78 -8.22 -35.60
C VAL A 320 -13.26 -8.56 -34.20
N GLU A 321 -13.86 -9.54 -33.53
CA GLU A 321 -13.41 -10.08 -32.24
C GLU A 321 -12.06 -10.83 -32.32
N LYS A 322 -11.58 -11.16 -33.53
CA LYS A 322 -10.36 -11.96 -33.76
C LYS A 322 -9.20 -11.16 -34.36
N ASP A 323 -9.41 -9.90 -34.72
CA ASP A 323 -8.39 -9.01 -35.27
C ASP A 323 -8.13 -7.86 -34.29
N PRO A 324 -7.00 -7.87 -33.56
CA PRO A 324 -6.62 -6.82 -32.61
C PRO A 324 -6.34 -5.50 -33.31
#